data_AF-A0A9E1XQN2-F1
#
_entry.id   AF-A0A9E1XQN2-F1
#
_cell.length_a   1.000
_cell.length_b   1.000
_cell.length_c   1.000
_cell.angle_alpha   90.00
_cell.angle_beta   90.00
_cell.angle_gamma   90.00
#
_symmetry.space_group_name_H-M   'P 1'
#
loop_
_entity.id
_entity.type
_entity.pdbx_description
1 polymer ?
#
loop_
_entity_poly.entity_id
_entity_poly.type
_entity_poly.pdbx_seq_one_letter_code
_entity_poly.pdbx_strand_id
1 'polypeptide(L)'
;MRSGANLPTVLTLLVCLALSSLAQDVPKDIGRTVDVAVADAKAGPTYYKGHQGHQYERQTTMLQSGDTRYGLHYRACIDECHGDKVGIVEGYIGLNAPCNENFYGGGFFKVLLNGKDVGEWRLADRRMIEEGGRGACQYIWETPMATVCVRFLLLPGTRYVCCELRWSPKEPIESAEVQLLCYPSCFTTAIGRKGERHVVSAAKDVMQGKAFTVDPATESWLLYSDGIFDVARGEGAGPCGAMFLPDDVAGGSISIGSYSITTRLKLKPESGRARFAFWEFPGIENDKALAALRGDATRLLKSLPQLDFRPAGLQGAAVAGLRADFAKLFAEAGDAADPCRKRIEELLARLPTGTELGSALRNWKAEISVLEAAPELQRLRWELRIRALLARGDRMQ
;
A
#
# COMPACT_ATOMS: atom_id res chain seq x y z
N MET A 1 37.02 18.70 71.41
CA MET A 1 35.71 18.03 71.54
C MET A 1 34.93 18.26 70.25
N ARG A 2 34.22 17.21 69.82
CA ARG A 2 33.28 17.04 68.69
C ARG A 2 32.49 18.33 68.35
N SER A 3 32.03 18.60 67.12
CA SER A 3 31.46 17.71 66.11
C SER A 3 31.50 18.30 64.70
N GLY A 4 31.81 17.47 63.70
CA GLY A 4 31.39 17.69 62.31
C GLY A 4 30.00 17.08 62.07
N ALA A 5 29.26 17.67 61.13
CA ALA A 5 28.04 17.09 60.59
C ALA A 5 28.18 16.97 59.07
N ASN A 6 28.17 15.72 58.61
CA ASN A 6 28.18 15.30 57.21
C ASN A 6 26.75 15.44 56.64
N LEU A 7 26.63 15.98 55.43
CA LEU A 7 25.47 15.77 54.57
C LEU A 7 25.93 15.04 53.31
N PRO A 8 25.51 13.77 53.10
CA PRO A 8 25.16 13.37 51.75
C PRO A 8 24.06 12.30 51.73
N THR A 9 22.77 12.65 51.74
CA THR A 9 21.71 11.63 51.52
C THR A 9 20.38 12.20 51.03
N VAL A 10 20.35 13.12 50.06
CA VAL A 10 19.07 13.59 49.49
C VAL A 10 19.04 13.54 47.94
N LEU A 11 20.17 13.39 47.26
CA LEU A 11 20.19 13.44 45.79
C LEU A 11 19.89 12.12 45.06
N THR A 12 19.84 10.98 45.77
CA THR A 12 19.64 9.67 45.13
C THR A 12 18.15 9.26 45.03
N LEU A 13 17.26 9.87 45.82
CA LEU A 13 15.84 9.47 45.84
C LEU A 13 14.97 10.17 44.78
N LEU A 14 15.42 11.31 44.23
CA LEU A 14 14.66 12.07 43.23
C LEU A 14 14.87 11.58 41.78
N VAL A 15 15.91 10.77 41.52
CA VAL A 15 16.16 10.21 40.19
C VAL A 15 15.32 8.94 39.94
N CYS A 16 14.96 8.19 40.99
CA CYS A 16 14.13 6.99 40.84
C CYS A 16 12.64 7.29 40.67
N LEU A 17 12.13 8.42 41.16
CA LEU A 17 10.72 8.81 41.02
C LEU A 17 10.41 9.56 39.71
N ALA A 18 11.42 10.12 39.03
CA ALA A 18 11.24 10.74 37.71
C ALA A 18 11.16 9.70 36.56
N LEU A 19 11.73 8.50 36.75
CA LEU A 19 11.69 7.42 35.75
C LEU A 19 10.37 6.65 35.71
N SER A 20 9.54 6.73 36.74
CA SER A 20 8.22 6.07 36.77
C SER A 20 7.13 6.86 36.04
N SER A 21 7.37 8.13 35.70
CA SER A 21 6.37 8.98 34.99
C SER A 21 6.55 9.04 33.47
N LEU A 22 7.59 8.38 32.93
CA LEU A 22 7.80 8.16 31.49
C LEU A 22 7.35 6.78 31.02
N ALA A 23 6.81 5.95 31.91
CA ALA A 23 5.95 4.84 31.53
C ALA A 23 4.57 5.41 31.13
N GLN A 24 4.55 6.21 30.07
CA GLN A 24 3.35 6.36 29.26
C GLN A 24 2.88 4.94 28.93
N ASP A 25 1.59 4.68 29.10
CA ASP A 25 0.91 3.47 28.63
C ASP A 25 1.52 3.06 27.30
N VAL A 26 2.43 2.09 27.32
CA VAL A 26 2.90 1.53 26.07
C VAL A 26 1.68 0.82 25.52
N PRO A 27 1.13 1.24 24.36
CA PRO A 27 -0.08 0.64 23.84
C PRO A 27 0.09 -0.87 23.85
N LYS A 28 -0.91 -1.64 24.30
CA LYS A 28 -0.89 -3.11 24.24
C LYS A 28 -0.69 -3.69 22.82
N ASP A 29 -0.53 -2.82 21.82
CA ASP A 29 -0.11 -3.11 20.45
C ASP A 29 1.43 -3.12 20.24
N ILE A 30 2.26 -3.21 21.30
CA ILE A 30 3.68 -3.55 21.11
C ILE A 30 3.78 -4.91 20.39
N GLY A 31 4.13 -4.88 19.11
CA GLY A 31 4.66 -6.05 18.41
C GLY A 31 3.83 -6.60 17.25
N ARG A 32 2.75 -5.95 16.81
CA ARG A 32 2.14 -6.35 15.53
C ARG A 32 2.94 -5.76 14.38
N THR A 33 3.72 -6.60 13.72
CA THR A 33 4.39 -6.27 12.46
C THR A 33 3.51 -6.62 11.27
N VAL A 34 3.89 -6.09 10.12
CA VAL A 34 3.39 -6.51 8.83
C VAL A 34 4.55 -7.14 8.08
N ASP A 35 4.39 -8.43 7.78
CA ASP A 35 5.31 -9.17 6.96
C ASP A 35 4.95 -8.97 5.49
N VAL A 36 5.96 -8.80 4.65
CA VAL A 36 5.77 -8.64 3.22
C VAL A 36 6.60 -9.68 2.48
N ALA A 37 5.96 -10.43 1.60
CA ALA A 37 6.64 -11.40 0.75
C ALA A 37 6.43 -11.07 -0.73
N VAL A 38 7.51 -11.14 -1.51
CA VAL A 38 7.50 -10.85 -2.94
C VAL A 38 7.89 -12.12 -3.66
N ALA A 39 7.02 -12.61 -4.54
CA ALA A 39 7.42 -13.56 -5.56
C ALA A 39 8.01 -12.79 -6.74
N ASP A 40 9.18 -13.24 -7.21
CA ASP A 40 9.81 -12.72 -8.42
C ASP A 40 8.88 -12.85 -9.63
N ALA A 41 9.11 -11.98 -10.61
CA ALA A 41 8.42 -12.03 -11.88
C ALA A 41 8.67 -13.40 -12.54
N LYS A 42 7.59 -14.15 -12.75
CA LYS A 42 7.62 -15.35 -13.56
C LYS A 42 7.05 -15.01 -14.92
N ALA A 43 7.87 -15.13 -15.96
CA ALA A 43 7.43 -15.12 -17.34
C ALA A 43 7.31 -16.58 -17.82
N GLY A 44 6.22 -16.89 -18.51
CA GLY A 44 6.03 -18.20 -19.12
C GLY A 44 4.92 -18.19 -20.15
N PRO A 45 4.84 -19.23 -21.00
CA PRO A 45 3.80 -19.33 -22.01
C PRO A 45 2.42 -19.40 -21.35
N THR A 46 1.45 -18.70 -21.92
CA THR A 46 0.05 -18.78 -21.50
C THR A 46 -0.81 -19.63 -22.44
N TYR A 47 -1.94 -20.08 -21.93
CA TYR A 47 -2.94 -20.89 -22.64
C TYR A 47 -4.24 -20.13 -22.88
N TYR A 48 -4.27 -18.83 -22.57
CA TYR A 48 -5.45 -18.01 -22.80
C TYR A 48 -5.78 -17.93 -24.29
N LYS A 49 -7.09 -18.00 -24.58
CA LYS A 49 -7.59 -17.91 -25.95
C LYS A 49 -7.19 -16.56 -26.57
N GLY A 50 -6.53 -16.60 -27.73
CA GLY A 50 -6.00 -15.42 -28.42
C GLY A 50 -4.59 -15.01 -28.01
N HIS A 51 -4.01 -15.67 -27.00
CA HIS A 51 -2.65 -15.42 -26.50
C HIS A 51 -1.88 -16.74 -26.29
N GLN A 52 -2.27 -17.83 -26.94
CA GLN A 52 -1.64 -19.13 -26.72
C GLN A 52 -0.15 -19.09 -27.10
N GLY A 53 0.70 -19.55 -26.18
CA GLY A 53 2.15 -19.55 -26.36
C GLY A 53 2.84 -18.21 -26.10
N HIS A 54 2.08 -17.12 -25.93
CA HIS A 54 2.64 -15.80 -25.66
C HIS A 54 3.30 -15.75 -24.28
N GLN A 55 4.34 -14.92 -24.15
CA GLN A 55 4.98 -14.67 -22.85
C GLN A 55 4.06 -13.89 -21.91
N TYR A 56 3.77 -14.48 -20.76
CA TYR A 56 2.89 -13.91 -19.74
C TYR A 56 3.66 -13.66 -18.46
N GLU A 57 3.76 -12.40 -18.06
CA GLU A 57 4.39 -11.98 -16.82
C GLU A 57 3.40 -12.07 -15.67
N ARG A 58 3.82 -12.71 -14.57
CA ARG A 58 3.07 -12.77 -13.31
C ARG A 58 3.96 -12.37 -12.15
N GLN A 59 3.45 -11.48 -11.32
CA GLN A 59 4.11 -10.97 -10.13
C GLN A 59 3.12 -10.98 -8.96
N THR A 60 3.55 -11.41 -7.76
CA THR A 60 2.69 -11.50 -6.57
C THR A 60 3.36 -10.85 -5.36
N THR A 61 2.70 -9.88 -4.73
CA THR A 61 3.06 -9.31 -3.43
C THR A 61 2.09 -9.82 -2.38
N MET A 62 2.58 -10.37 -1.28
CA MET A 62 1.78 -10.69 -0.11
C MET A 62 2.04 -9.65 0.98
N LEU A 63 0.98 -9.02 1.50
CA LEU A 63 1.01 -8.23 2.72
C LEU A 63 0.29 -9.03 3.81
N GLN A 64 0.91 -9.22 4.98
CA GLN A 64 0.32 -10.01 6.06
C GLN A 64 0.50 -9.34 7.42
N SER A 65 -0.59 -9.22 8.20
CA SER A 65 -0.55 -8.76 9.58
C SER A 65 -1.47 -9.61 10.46
N GLY A 66 -0.87 -10.39 11.36
CA GLY A 66 -1.60 -11.40 12.13
C GLY A 66 -2.35 -12.34 11.18
N ASP A 67 -3.67 -12.47 11.38
CA ASP A 67 -4.56 -13.31 10.57
C ASP A 67 -5.01 -12.64 9.26
N THR A 68 -4.72 -11.35 9.06
CA THR A 68 -5.08 -10.64 7.84
C THR A 68 -4.00 -10.79 6.79
N ARG A 69 -4.37 -11.24 5.58
CA ARG A 69 -3.44 -11.47 4.48
C ARG A 69 -4.06 -11.00 3.16
N TYR A 70 -3.33 -10.12 2.46
CA TYR A 70 -3.72 -9.61 1.15
C TYR A 70 -2.68 -9.98 0.10
N GLY A 71 -3.16 -10.63 -0.97
CA GLY A 71 -2.32 -11.04 -2.10
C GLY A 71 -2.61 -10.15 -3.30
N LEU A 72 -1.62 -9.38 -3.73
CA LEU A 72 -1.74 -8.46 -4.85
C LEU A 72 -0.99 -9.02 -6.05
N HIS A 73 -1.72 -9.20 -7.15
CA HIS A 73 -1.20 -9.73 -8.39
C HIS A 73 -1.01 -8.63 -9.42
N TYR A 74 0.10 -8.69 -10.15
CA TYR A 74 0.21 -8.09 -11.47
C TYR A 74 0.32 -9.18 -12.53
N ARG A 75 -0.43 -9.04 -13.61
CA ARG A 75 -0.46 -9.97 -14.75
C ARG A 75 -0.58 -9.22 -16.07
N ALA A 76 0.25 -9.58 -17.04
CA ALA A 76 0.13 -9.05 -18.39
C ALA A 76 0.82 -9.97 -19.41
N CYS A 77 0.29 -10.00 -20.63
CA CYS A 77 0.96 -10.60 -21.78
C CYS A 77 2.00 -9.62 -22.31
N ILE A 78 3.29 -9.96 -22.20
CA ILE A 78 4.42 -9.11 -22.58
C ILE A 78 5.08 -9.56 -23.89
N ASP A 79 4.33 -10.32 -24.69
CA ASP A 79 4.80 -10.84 -25.96
C ASP A 79 5.10 -9.71 -26.97
N GLU A 80 6.14 -9.91 -27.79
CA GLU A 80 6.64 -8.90 -28.73
C GLU A 80 5.58 -8.46 -29.75
N CYS A 81 4.58 -9.30 -30.03
CA CYS A 81 3.48 -8.93 -30.93
C CYS A 81 2.64 -7.72 -30.45
N HIS A 82 2.78 -7.31 -29.17
CA HIS A 82 2.11 -6.14 -28.62
C HIS A 82 2.91 -4.84 -28.75
N GLY A 83 4.16 -4.88 -29.25
CA GLY A 83 5.02 -3.71 -29.38
C GLY A 83 5.31 -3.05 -28.02
N ASP A 84 5.08 -1.75 -27.90
CA ASP A 84 5.28 -0.99 -26.65
C ASP A 84 4.16 -1.20 -25.61
N LYS A 85 3.11 -1.93 -25.98
CA LYS A 85 1.96 -2.25 -25.12
C LYS A 85 2.06 -3.65 -24.55
N VAL A 86 1.12 -3.98 -23.67
CA VAL A 86 0.91 -5.34 -23.18
C VAL A 86 -0.50 -5.83 -23.51
N GLY A 87 -0.64 -7.14 -23.67
CA GLY A 87 -1.94 -7.78 -23.80
C GLY A 87 -2.58 -8.00 -22.44
N ILE A 88 -3.76 -7.44 -22.21
CA ILE A 88 -4.56 -7.65 -21.01
C ILE A 88 -5.63 -8.70 -21.32
N VAL A 89 -5.52 -9.89 -20.74
CA VAL A 89 -6.49 -10.97 -20.99
C VAL A 89 -7.68 -10.88 -20.04
N GLU A 90 -7.41 -10.78 -18.74
CA GLU A 90 -8.42 -10.75 -17.67
C GLU A 90 -8.49 -9.34 -17.06
N GLY A 91 -7.34 -8.89 -16.56
CA GLY A 91 -7.04 -7.56 -16.04
C GLY A 91 -5.56 -7.56 -15.62
N TYR A 92 -5.13 -6.55 -14.87
CA TYR A 92 -3.72 -6.41 -14.50
C TYR A 92 -3.46 -6.35 -13.00
N ILE A 93 -4.12 -5.50 -12.20
CA ILE A 93 -4.04 -5.57 -10.73
C ILE A 93 -5.13 -6.49 -10.20
N GLY A 94 -4.75 -7.63 -9.63
CA GLY A 94 -5.65 -8.60 -8.99
C GLY A 94 -5.50 -8.66 -7.46
N LEU A 95 -6.55 -9.09 -6.76
CA LEU A 95 -6.50 -9.41 -5.33
C LEU A 95 -6.80 -10.90 -5.15
N ASN A 96 -5.79 -11.73 -4.87
CA ASN A 96 -5.91 -13.19 -4.94
C ASN A 96 -5.89 -13.89 -3.57
N ALA A 97 -5.76 -13.12 -2.50
CA ALA A 97 -5.86 -13.58 -1.14
C ALA A 97 -6.53 -12.48 -0.30
N PRO A 98 -7.36 -12.86 0.70
CA PRO A 98 -7.55 -14.23 1.22
C PRO A 98 -8.43 -15.14 0.34
N CYS A 99 -9.24 -14.59 -0.56
CA CYS A 99 -10.07 -15.32 -1.51
C CYS A 99 -9.73 -14.91 -2.96
N ASN A 100 -10.09 -15.73 -3.95
CA ASN A 100 -9.79 -15.43 -5.36
C ASN A 100 -11.03 -14.91 -6.13
N GLU A 101 -12.22 -15.26 -5.63
CA GLU A 101 -13.54 -14.92 -6.16
C GLU A 101 -13.94 -13.49 -5.84
N ASN A 102 -13.83 -13.05 -4.59
CA ASN A 102 -14.29 -11.75 -4.08
C ASN A 102 -13.75 -10.57 -4.91
N PHE A 103 -12.72 -9.82 -4.50
CA PHE A 103 -12.05 -8.98 -5.49
C PHE A 103 -11.28 -9.89 -6.44
N TYR A 104 -11.48 -9.74 -7.73
CA TYR A 104 -10.97 -10.74 -8.67
C TYR A 104 -9.44 -10.83 -8.70
N GLY A 105 -8.90 -12.02 -8.43
CA GLY A 105 -7.45 -12.26 -8.41
C GLY A 105 -6.73 -12.10 -9.76
N GLY A 106 -7.47 -12.02 -10.87
CA GLY A 106 -6.92 -11.77 -12.22
C GLY A 106 -6.95 -10.30 -12.63
N GLY A 107 -7.67 -9.43 -11.93
CA GLY A 107 -7.92 -8.07 -12.40
C GLY A 107 -9.09 -7.37 -11.72
N PHE A 108 -8.97 -7.07 -10.43
CA PHE A 108 -10.02 -6.38 -9.68
C PHE A 108 -9.95 -4.86 -9.81
N PHE A 109 -8.78 -4.27 -10.07
CA PHE A 109 -8.57 -2.82 -10.01
C PHE A 109 -8.00 -2.30 -11.33
N LYS A 110 -8.84 -1.57 -12.08
CA LYS A 110 -8.49 -0.98 -13.37
C LYS A 110 -8.59 0.54 -13.30
N VAL A 111 -7.64 1.22 -13.91
CA VAL A 111 -7.51 2.68 -13.94
C VAL A 111 -7.62 3.16 -15.37
N LEU A 112 -8.52 4.11 -15.61
CA LEU A 112 -8.66 4.77 -16.90
C LEU A 112 -8.36 6.26 -16.74
N LEU A 113 -7.54 6.80 -17.64
CA LEU A 113 -7.32 8.23 -17.79
C LEU A 113 -7.71 8.63 -19.21
N ASN A 114 -8.54 9.66 -19.37
CA ASN A 114 -9.09 10.07 -20.67
C ASN A 114 -9.70 8.90 -21.45
N GLY A 115 -10.38 7.99 -20.74
CA GLY A 115 -10.99 6.78 -21.30
C GLY A 115 -10.02 5.67 -21.73
N LYS A 116 -8.70 5.85 -21.59
CA LYS A 116 -7.68 4.84 -21.94
C LYS A 116 -7.24 4.08 -20.70
N ASP A 117 -7.14 2.76 -20.83
CA ASP A 117 -6.72 1.86 -19.75
C ASP A 117 -5.21 1.95 -19.51
N VAL A 118 -4.82 2.36 -18.30
CA VAL A 118 -3.41 2.46 -17.89
C VAL A 118 -2.70 1.10 -17.97
N GLY A 119 -3.43 0.01 -17.80
CA GLY A 119 -2.88 -1.35 -17.90
C GLY A 119 -2.44 -1.75 -19.30
N GLU A 120 -2.77 -0.99 -20.36
CA GLU A 120 -2.31 -1.27 -21.73
C GLU A 120 -0.81 -1.03 -21.90
N TRP A 121 -0.19 -0.28 -20.98
CA TRP A 121 1.24 -0.04 -20.96
C TRP A 121 1.94 -1.00 -20.01
N ARG A 122 3.14 -1.40 -20.39
CA ARG A 122 3.98 -2.23 -19.52
C ARG A 122 4.23 -1.51 -18.20
N LEU A 123 4.13 -2.27 -17.11
CA LEU A 123 4.50 -1.82 -15.79
C LEU A 123 5.97 -1.37 -15.78
N ALA A 124 6.20 -0.11 -15.37
CA ALA A 124 7.54 0.48 -15.32
C ALA A 124 8.31 0.05 -14.06
N ASP A 125 7.59 -0.13 -12.94
CA ASP A 125 8.17 -0.60 -11.68
C ASP A 125 7.11 -1.26 -10.81
N ARG A 126 7.53 -2.28 -10.05
CA ARG A 126 6.78 -2.86 -8.94
C ARG A 126 7.72 -3.27 -7.84
N ARG A 127 7.44 -2.83 -6.62
CA ARG A 127 8.31 -3.10 -5.48
C ARG A 127 7.53 -3.21 -4.17
N MET A 128 8.05 -4.01 -3.27
CA MET A 128 7.87 -3.79 -1.84
C MET A 128 8.66 -2.54 -1.47
N ILE A 129 8.01 -1.63 -0.75
CA ILE A 129 8.58 -0.35 -0.34
C ILE A 129 8.63 -0.18 1.17
N GLU A 130 7.95 -1.06 1.93
CA GLU A 130 7.97 -1.05 3.38
C GLU A 130 7.51 -2.39 3.99
N GLU A 131 8.08 -2.75 5.14
CA GLU A 131 7.68 -3.86 6.01
C GLU A 131 7.90 -3.49 7.49
N GLY A 132 7.36 -4.27 8.42
CA GLY A 132 7.51 -4.03 9.87
C GLY A 132 6.35 -3.23 10.45
N GLY A 133 6.52 -1.94 10.75
CA GLY A 133 5.47 -1.12 11.38
C GLY A 133 4.22 -0.93 10.51
N ARG A 134 4.34 -1.20 9.21
CA ARG A 134 3.28 -1.32 8.20
C ARG A 134 3.88 -2.01 6.98
N GLY A 135 3.05 -2.60 6.14
CA GLY A 135 3.50 -3.25 4.90
C GLY A 135 3.00 -2.49 3.70
N ALA A 136 3.88 -2.15 2.76
CA ALA A 136 3.50 -1.39 1.58
C ALA A 136 4.17 -1.92 0.31
N CYS A 137 3.41 -1.86 -0.79
CA CYS A 137 3.93 -2.10 -2.13
C CYS A 137 3.43 -1.04 -3.11
N GLN A 138 4.14 -0.90 -4.21
CA GLN A 138 3.82 0.05 -5.26
C GLN A 138 3.83 -0.60 -6.64
N TYR A 139 3.03 -0.02 -7.53
CA TYR A 139 2.96 -0.31 -8.95
C TYR A 139 3.02 1.01 -9.70
N ILE A 140 3.90 1.13 -10.70
CA ILE A 140 4.12 2.36 -11.45
C ILE A 140 3.99 2.09 -12.94
N TRP A 141 3.20 2.92 -13.61
CA TRP A 141 3.09 2.96 -15.06
C TRP A 141 3.61 4.28 -15.60
N GLU A 142 4.37 4.19 -16.68
CA GLU A 142 4.77 5.33 -17.50
C GLU A 142 3.97 5.28 -18.80
N THR A 143 2.87 6.05 -18.85
CA THR A 143 2.05 6.18 -20.07
C THR A 143 2.43 7.48 -20.80
N PRO A 144 2.05 7.65 -22.08
CA PRO A 144 2.16 8.92 -22.77
C PRO A 144 1.43 10.07 -22.05
N MET A 145 0.30 9.78 -21.40
CA MET A 145 -0.56 10.80 -20.76
C MET A 145 -0.10 11.19 -19.36
N ALA A 146 0.45 10.25 -18.59
CA ALA A 146 0.80 10.46 -17.19
C ALA A 146 1.74 9.37 -16.65
N THR A 147 2.48 9.73 -15.60
CA THR A 147 3.03 8.76 -14.66
C THR A 147 1.94 8.40 -13.66
N VAL A 148 1.59 7.11 -13.54
CA VAL A 148 0.54 6.62 -12.63
C VAL A 148 1.18 5.72 -11.58
N CYS A 149 0.83 5.94 -10.31
CA CYS A 149 1.30 5.12 -9.20
C CYS A 149 0.11 4.61 -8.39
N VAL A 150 0.09 3.32 -8.11
CA VAL A 150 -0.85 2.68 -7.19
C VAL A 150 -0.05 2.11 -6.02
N ARG A 151 -0.35 2.56 -4.81
CA ARG A 151 0.26 2.06 -3.57
C ARG A 151 -0.77 1.35 -2.73
N PHE A 152 -0.44 0.15 -2.28
CA PHE A 152 -1.21 -0.58 -1.29
C PHE A 152 -0.48 -0.54 0.04
N LEU A 153 -1.23 -0.35 1.12
CA LEU A 153 -0.73 -0.20 2.47
C LEU A 153 -1.59 -1.03 3.43
N LEU A 154 -0.97 -1.97 4.12
CA LEU A 154 -1.57 -2.73 5.21
C LEU A 154 -1.02 -2.22 6.54
N LEU A 155 -1.93 -1.84 7.44
CA LEU A 155 -1.59 -1.41 8.80
C LEU A 155 -1.73 -2.58 9.78
N PRO A 156 -0.90 -2.63 10.84
CA PRO A 156 -0.97 -3.67 11.84
C PRO A 156 -2.37 -3.84 12.44
N GLY A 157 -2.84 -5.09 12.52
CA GLY A 157 -4.12 -5.43 13.16
C GLY A 157 -5.38 -4.94 12.44
N THR A 158 -5.23 -4.34 11.25
CA THR A 158 -6.38 -3.98 10.41
C THR A 158 -6.78 -5.15 9.53
N ARG A 159 -8.08 -5.22 9.19
CA ARG A 159 -8.65 -6.24 8.31
C ARG A 159 -8.81 -5.77 6.87
N TYR A 160 -8.28 -4.60 6.54
CA TYR A 160 -8.42 -3.96 5.23
C TYR A 160 -7.06 -3.56 4.69
N VAL A 161 -6.95 -3.51 3.37
CA VAL A 161 -5.81 -2.90 2.70
C VAL A 161 -6.21 -1.53 2.18
N CYS A 162 -5.47 -0.51 2.58
CA CYS A 162 -5.62 0.85 2.05
C CYS A 162 -4.93 0.95 0.69
N CYS A 163 -5.47 1.78 -0.20
CA CYS A 163 -4.91 2.02 -1.52
C CYS A 163 -4.89 3.52 -1.82
N GLU A 164 -3.78 4.01 -2.37
CA GLU A 164 -3.68 5.34 -2.95
C GLU A 164 -3.32 5.19 -4.43
N LEU A 165 -4.20 5.71 -5.29
CA LEU A 165 -3.95 5.97 -6.69
C LEU A 165 -3.49 7.42 -6.83
N ARG A 166 -2.38 7.66 -7.53
CA ARG A 166 -1.92 8.99 -7.90
C ARG A 166 -1.53 9.03 -9.37
N TRP A 167 -1.72 10.18 -10.00
CA TRP A 167 -1.21 10.44 -11.34
C TRP A 167 -0.53 11.80 -11.41
N SER A 168 0.56 11.84 -12.17
CA SER A 168 1.20 13.09 -12.59
C SER A 168 1.00 13.26 -14.09
N PRO A 169 0.09 14.17 -14.49
CA PRO A 169 -0.17 14.47 -15.90
C PRO A 169 1.11 14.86 -16.66
N LYS A 170 1.28 14.32 -17.88
CA LYS A 170 2.19 14.81 -18.95
C LYS A 170 1.41 15.62 -19.99
N GLU A 171 0.12 15.31 -20.10
CA GLU A 171 -0.91 16.00 -20.88
C GLU A 171 -2.13 16.27 -19.98
N PRO A 172 -3.04 17.22 -20.31
CA PRO A 172 -4.26 17.45 -19.53
C PRO A 172 -5.09 16.17 -19.33
N ILE A 173 -5.54 15.94 -18.09
CA ILE A 173 -6.43 14.82 -17.74
C ILE A 173 -7.84 15.39 -17.53
N GLU A 174 -8.74 15.09 -18.46
CA GLU A 174 -10.14 15.54 -18.48
C GLU A 174 -11.07 14.54 -17.80
N SER A 175 -10.69 13.26 -17.75
CA SER A 175 -11.42 12.23 -17.02
C SER A 175 -10.49 11.22 -16.37
N ALA A 176 -10.89 10.76 -15.19
CA ALA A 176 -10.23 9.68 -14.45
C ALA A 176 -11.32 8.74 -13.91
N GLU A 177 -11.14 7.44 -14.10
CA GLU A 177 -12.07 6.40 -13.63
C GLU A 177 -11.30 5.25 -12.99
N VAL A 178 -11.87 4.70 -11.92
CA VAL A 178 -11.50 3.37 -11.40
C VAL A 178 -12.65 2.41 -11.65
N GLN A 179 -12.33 1.27 -12.24
CA GLN A 179 -13.24 0.14 -12.39
C GLN A 179 -12.83 -0.97 -11.43
N LEU A 180 -13.76 -1.38 -10.56
CA LEU A 180 -13.62 -2.52 -9.68
C LEU A 180 -14.39 -3.72 -10.23
N LEU A 181 -13.82 -4.92 -10.11
CA LEU A 181 -14.46 -6.17 -10.49
C LEU A 181 -14.43 -7.18 -9.33
N CYS A 182 -15.60 -7.70 -8.96
CA CYS A 182 -15.71 -8.71 -7.92
C CYS A 182 -16.71 -9.84 -8.22
N TYR A 183 -16.48 -11.00 -7.61
CA TYR A 183 -17.37 -12.17 -7.58
C TYR A 183 -17.68 -12.55 -6.13
N PRO A 184 -18.56 -11.79 -5.45
CA PRO A 184 -18.82 -12.00 -4.02
C PRO A 184 -19.13 -13.45 -3.70
N SER A 185 -18.38 -13.98 -2.73
CA SER A 185 -18.53 -15.30 -2.11
C SER A 185 -18.34 -16.52 -3.01
N CYS A 186 -18.51 -16.44 -4.33
CA CYS A 186 -18.34 -17.58 -5.24
C CYS A 186 -18.26 -17.22 -6.73
N PHE A 187 -17.51 -18.01 -7.52
CA PHE A 187 -17.60 -18.06 -8.99
C PHE A 187 -18.82 -18.88 -9.46
N THR A 188 -20.02 -18.30 -9.37
CA THR A 188 -21.29 -18.99 -9.65
C THR A 188 -21.35 -19.71 -11.00
N THR A 189 -20.82 -19.10 -12.07
CA THR A 189 -20.74 -19.74 -13.41
C THR A 189 -19.83 -20.97 -13.44
N ALA A 190 -18.71 -20.95 -12.71
CA ALA A 190 -17.75 -22.07 -12.71
C ALA A 190 -18.35 -23.34 -12.07
N ILE A 191 -19.31 -23.17 -11.15
CA ILE A 191 -20.01 -24.28 -10.49
C ILE A 191 -21.42 -24.51 -11.02
N GLY A 192 -21.82 -23.83 -12.10
CA GLY A 192 -23.12 -24.01 -12.74
C GLY A 192 -24.33 -23.64 -11.86
N ARG A 193 -24.17 -22.76 -10.87
CA ARG A 193 -25.24 -22.35 -9.96
C ARG A 193 -25.59 -20.88 -10.13
N LYS A 194 -26.80 -20.50 -9.69
CA LYS A 194 -27.24 -19.11 -9.62
C LYS A 194 -26.97 -18.55 -8.24
N GLY A 195 -26.44 -17.33 -8.19
CA GLY A 195 -26.33 -16.55 -6.97
C GLY A 195 -27.47 -15.56 -6.81
N GLU A 196 -27.50 -14.88 -5.67
CA GLU A 196 -28.38 -13.76 -5.38
C GLU A 196 -27.51 -12.59 -4.95
N ARG A 197 -26.99 -11.82 -5.90
CA ARG A 197 -25.98 -10.81 -5.59
C ARG A 197 -26.57 -9.50 -5.14
N HIS A 198 -25.93 -8.89 -4.15
CA HIS A 198 -26.33 -7.65 -3.53
C HIS A 198 -25.17 -6.68 -3.43
N VAL A 199 -25.50 -5.39 -3.50
CA VAL A 199 -24.63 -4.29 -3.10
C VAL A 199 -25.34 -3.47 -2.04
N VAL A 200 -24.72 -3.39 -0.86
CA VAL A 200 -25.24 -2.64 0.29
C VAL A 200 -24.36 -1.42 0.53
N SER A 201 -24.97 -0.25 0.63
CA SER A 201 -24.34 1.01 1.04
C SER A 201 -24.94 1.50 2.36
N ALA A 202 -24.55 2.69 2.80
CA ALA A 202 -25.21 3.32 3.95
C ALA A 202 -26.68 3.67 3.70
N ALA A 203 -27.07 3.87 2.43
CA ALA A 203 -28.39 4.35 2.05
C ALA A 203 -29.28 3.28 1.40
N LYS A 204 -28.69 2.24 0.80
CA LYS A 204 -29.41 1.32 -0.09
C LYS A 204 -28.92 -0.11 0.05
N ASP A 205 -29.81 -1.05 -0.23
CA ASP A 205 -29.51 -2.45 -0.52
C ASP A 205 -30.14 -2.77 -1.89
N VAL A 206 -29.29 -3.09 -2.86
CA VAL A 206 -29.71 -3.29 -4.24
C VAL A 206 -29.28 -4.68 -4.72
N MET A 207 -30.26 -5.46 -5.15
CA MET A 207 -30.04 -6.79 -5.72
C MET A 207 -29.68 -6.75 -7.21
N GLN A 208 -29.15 -7.87 -7.71
CA GLN A 208 -28.80 -8.09 -9.11
C GLN A 208 -29.93 -7.73 -10.09
N GLY A 209 -29.54 -7.24 -11.27
CA GLY A 209 -30.45 -6.81 -12.33
C GLY A 209 -31.06 -5.42 -12.12
N LYS A 210 -30.77 -4.74 -11.00
CA LYS A 210 -31.18 -3.36 -10.76
C LYS A 210 -30.02 -2.39 -10.97
N ALA A 211 -30.34 -1.16 -11.36
CA ALA A 211 -29.36 -0.10 -11.49
C ALA A 211 -28.95 0.43 -10.11
N PHE A 212 -27.66 0.71 -9.95
CA PHE A 212 -27.11 1.39 -8.78
C PHE A 212 -26.28 2.57 -9.26
N THR A 213 -26.66 3.77 -8.85
CA THR A 213 -25.85 4.99 -9.00
C THR A 213 -25.31 5.37 -7.63
N VAL A 214 -24.01 5.59 -7.56
CA VAL A 214 -23.27 5.94 -6.35
C VAL A 214 -23.34 7.44 -6.15
N ASP A 215 -23.86 7.86 -5.00
CA ASP A 215 -23.69 9.21 -4.45
C ASP A 215 -22.52 9.22 -3.46
N PRO A 216 -21.36 9.80 -3.81
CA PRO A 216 -20.18 9.76 -2.95
C PRO A 216 -20.38 10.40 -1.57
N ALA A 217 -21.30 11.37 -1.46
CA ALA A 217 -21.56 12.07 -0.20
C ALA A 217 -22.23 11.17 0.85
N THR A 218 -23.03 10.20 0.41
CA THR A 218 -23.82 9.34 1.29
C THR A 218 -23.44 7.85 1.21
N GLU A 219 -22.74 7.43 0.15
CA GLU A 219 -22.47 6.02 -0.18
C GLU A 219 -20.97 5.73 -0.32
N SER A 220 -20.16 6.29 0.58
CA SER A 220 -18.69 6.21 0.55
C SER A 220 -18.10 4.82 0.83
N TRP A 221 -18.95 3.85 1.20
CA TRP A 221 -18.59 2.45 1.36
C TRP A 221 -19.68 1.54 0.76
N LEU A 222 -19.24 0.38 0.29
CA LEU A 222 -20.04 -0.62 -0.40
C LEU A 222 -19.66 -2.01 0.13
N LEU A 223 -20.65 -2.80 0.54
CA LEU A 223 -20.51 -4.25 0.75
C LEU A 223 -21.04 -4.96 -0.49
N TYR A 224 -20.26 -5.91 -1.01
CA TYR A 224 -20.65 -6.80 -2.09
C TYR A 224 -20.86 -8.20 -1.52
N SER A 225 -22.07 -8.74 -1.66
CA SER A 225 -22.48 -10.00 -1.05
C SER A 225 -23.29 -10.88 -2.00
N ASP A 226 -23.50 -12.13 -1.59
CA ASP A 226 -24.43 -13.06 -2.21
C ASP A 226 -25.33 -13.68 -1.12
N GLY A 227 -26.65 -13.61 -1.30
CA GLY A 227 -27.64 -14.12 -0.34
C GLY A 227 -27.84 -15.64 -0.41
N ILE A 228 -27.44 -16.28 -1.51
CA ILE A 228 -27.44 -17.75 -1.64
C ILE A 228 -26.13 -18.30 -1.09
N PHE A 229 -24.99 -17.73 -1.51
CA PHE A 229 -23.65 -18.14 -1.09
C PHE A 229 -23.18 -17.41 0.18
N ASP A 230 -24.02 -17.41 1.20
CA ASP A 230 -23.71 -16.85 2.52
C ASP A 230 -23.14 -17.93 3.44
N VAL A 231 -22.11 -17.57 4.20
CA VAL A 231 -21.49 -18.44 5.20
C VAL A 231 -22.51 -18.87 6.26
N ALA A 232 -23.53 -18.04 6.54
CA ALA A 232 -24.62 -18.39 7.46
C ALA A 232 -25.44 -19.59 6.98
N ARG A 233 -25.40 -19.89 5.68
CA ARG A 233 -26.04 -21.04 5.04
C ARG A 233 -25.07 -22.21 4.85
N GLY A 234 -23.84 -22.10 5.36
CA GLY A 234 -22.77 -23.07 5.15
C GLY A 234 -22.20 -23.04 3.73
N GLU A 235 -22.40 -21.96 2.98
CA GLU A 235 -21.97 -21.82 1.60
C GLU A 235 -21.07 -20.58 1.38
N GLY A 236 -20.29 -20.60 0.30
CA GLY A 236 -19.51 -19.43 -0.13
C GLY A 236 -18.30 -19.10 0.75
N ALA A 237 -17.47 -18.19 0.27
CA ALA A 237 -16.29 -17.73 0.96
C ALA A 237 -16.54 -16.52 1.88
N GLY A 238 -17.74 -15.93 1.88
CA GLY A 238 -18.05 -14.66 2.55
C GLY A 238 -17.91 -13.45 1.62
N PRO A 239 -18.40 -12.26 2.03
CA PRO A 239 -18.48 -11.09 1.17
C PRO A 239 -17.15 -10.31 1.10
N CYS A 240 -17.14 -9.25 0.30
CA CYS A 240 -16.05 -8.26 0.26
C CYS A 240 -16.60 -6.84 0.30
N GLY A 241 -15.75 -5.86 0.58
CA GLY A 241 -16.17 -4.46 0.70
C GLY A 241 -15.16 -3.48 0.12
N ALA A 242 -15.65 -2.33 -0.35
CA ALA A 242 -14.83 -1.21 -0.78
C ALA A 242 -15.26 0.07 -0.07
N MET A 243 -14.31 0.97 0.16
CA MET A 243 -14.53 2.34 0.59
C MET A 243 -13.69 3.27 -0.28
N PHE A 244 -14.17 4.48 -0.49
CA PHE A 244 -13.44 5.56 -1.15
C PHE A 244 -13.64 6.86 -0.39
N LEU A 245 -12.74 7.83 -0.57
CA LEU A 245 -12.95 9.16 -0.02
C LEU A 245 -13.99 9.92 -0.88
N PRO A 246 -15.06 10.46 -0.29
CA PRO A 246 -16.06 11.26 -1.01
C PRO A 246 -15.43 12.41 -1.80
N ASP A 247 -14.40 13.04 -1.23
CA ASP A 247 -13.73 14.18 -1.85
C ASP A 247 -12.95 13.82 -3.12
N ASP A 248 -12.57 12.55 -3.30
CA ASP A 248 -11.82 12.10 -4.48
C ASP A 248 -12.72 11.60 -5.63
N VAL A 249 -14.01 11.38 -5.36
CA VAL A 249 -14.96 10.74 -6.28
C VAL A 249 -16.09 11.70 -6.65
N ALA A 250 -16.35 11.86 -7.94
CA ALA A 250 -17.42 12.71 -8.49
C ALA A 250 -18.77 11.96 -8.61
N GLY A 251 -18.74 10.63 -8.68
CA GLY A 251 -19.91 9.78 -8.77
C GLY A 251 -19.56 8.39 -9.25
N GLY A 252 -20.56 7.54 -9.48
CA GLY A 252 -20.30 6.20 -10.01
C GLY A 252 -21.54 5.42 -10.38
N SER A 253 -21.33 4.27 -10.98
CA SER A 253 -22.38 3.31 -11.34
C SER A 253 -21.92 1.89 -11.03
N ILE A 254 -22.85 1.04 -10.59
CA ILE A 254 -22.57 -0.37 -10.33
C ILE A 254 -23.50 -1.23 -11.17
N SER A 255 -22.89 -2.13 -11.94
CA SER A 255 -23.58 -3.18 -12.68
C SER A 255 -23.57 -4.45 -11.84
N ILE A 256 -24.72 -4.83 -11.29
CA ILE A 256 -24.88 -5.99 -10.43
C ILE A 256 -25.40 -7.16 -11.27
N GLY A 257 -24.48 -7.93 -11.86
CA GLY A 257 -24.79 -9.10 -12.66
C GLY A 257 -24.95 -10.36 -11.82
N SER A 258 -25.48 -11.41 -12.44
CA SER A 258 -25.62 -12.73 -11.81
C SER A 258 -24.29 -13.49 -11.64
N TYR A 259 -23.25 -13.09 -12.38
CA TYR A 259 -21.91 -13.68 -12.29
C TYR A 259 -20.84 -12.71 -11.81
N SER A 260 -20.89 -11.42 -12.12
CA SER A 260 -19.92 -10.43 -11.65
C SER A 260 -20.62 -9.17 -11.18
N ILE A 261 -19.97 -8.44 -10.28
CA ILE A 261 -20.32 -7.06 -9.97
C ILE A 261 -19.20 -6.18 -10.50
N THR A 262 -19.55 -5.16 -11.27
CA THR A 262 -18.60 -4.15 -11.77
C THR A 262 -18.98 -2.78 -11.24
N THR A 263 -18.09 -2.17 -10.48
CA THR A 263 -18.26 -0.80 -9.95
C THR A 263 -17.38 0.15 -10.74
N ARG A 264 -17.96 1.19 -11.34
CA ARG A 264 -17.22 2.28 -12.01
C ARG A 264 -17.34 3.54 -11.18
N LEU A 265 -16.21 4.06 -10.71
CA LEU A 265 -16.12 5.30 -9.94
C LEU A 265 -15.46 6.36 -10.81
N LYS A 266 -16.18 7.45 -11.06
CA LYS A 266 -15.66 8.65 -11.70
C LYS A 266 -14.87 9.43 -10.65
N LEU A 267 -13.58 9.58 -10.85
CA LEU A 267 -12.70 10.34 -9.98
C LEU A 267 -12.71 11.80 -10.40
N LYS A 268 -12.27 12.68 -9.49
CA LYS A 268 -12.02 14.09 -9.78
C LYS A 268 -10.64 14.26 -10.42
N PRO A 269 -10.50 14.55 -11.73
CA PRO A 269 -9.20 14.56 -12.41
C PRO A 269 -8.20 15.57 -11.82
N GLU A 270 -8.71 16.69 -11.32
CA GLU A 270 -7.96 17.79 -10.74
C GLU A 270 -7.28 17.46 -9.41
N SER A 271 -7.74 16.42 -8.71
CA SER A 271 -7.14 16.02 -7.43
C SER A 271 -5.74 15.40 -7.62
N GLY A 272 -5.45 14.85 -8.81
CA GLY A 272 -4.24 14.07 -9.07
C GLY A 272 -4.14 12.77 -8.26
N ARG A 273 -5.19 12.41 -7.50
CA ARG A 273 -5.18 11.30 -6.56
C ARG A 273 -6.58 10.77 -6.23
N ALA A 274 -6.65 9.51 -5.82
CA ALA A 274 -7.82 8.94 -5.16
C ALA A 274 -7.41 7.90 -4.12
N ARG A 275 -8.11 7.85 -2.99
CA ARG A 275 -7.86 6.87 -1.93
C ARG A 275 -9.02 5.93 -1.71
N PHE A 276 -8.66 4.68 -1.46
CA PHE A 276 -9.58 3.57 -1.28
C PHE A 276 -9.18 2.72 -0.07
N ALA A 277 -10.10 1.87 0.36
CA ALA A 277 -9.82 0.74 1.21
C ALA A 277 -10.64 -0.47 0.76
N PHE A 278 -10.05 -1.65 0.89
CA PHE A 278 -10.65 -2.91 0.45
C PHE A 278 -10.67 -3.91 1.60
N TRP A 279 -11.81 -4.58 1.75
CA TRP A 279 -12.05 -5.63 2.74
C TRP A 279 -12.37 -6.93 2.04
N GLU A 280 -11.87 -8.00 2.63
CA GLU A 280 -12.19 -9.38 2.32
C GLU A 280 -12.65 -10.03 3.62
N PHE A 281 -13.82 -10.68 3.63
CA PHE A 281 -14.41 -11.27 4.83
C PHE A 281 -14.48 -12.81 4.74
N PRO A 282 -13.32 -13.50 4.68
CA PRO A 282 -13.28 -14.95 4.48
C PRO A 282 -13.96 -15.68 5.64
N GLY A 283 -14.95 -16.51 5.34
CA GLY A 283 -15.68 -17.30 6.33
C GLY A 283 -16.53 -16.47 7.30
N ILE A 284 -16.89 -15.24 6.92
CA ILE A 284 -17.77 -14.38 7.72
C ILE A 284 -19.12 -14.23 7.02
N GLU A 285 -20.19 -14.34 7.80
CA GLU A 285 -21.58 -14.17 7.36
C GLU A 285 -21.85 -12.72 6.94
N ASN A 286 -22.78 -12.53 5.99
CA ASN A 286 -23.06 -11.22 5.40
C ASN A 286 -23.38 -10.14 6.44
N ASP A 287 -24.25 -10.42 7.42
CA ASP A 287 -24.65 -9.45 8.44
C ASP A 287 -23.49 -9.05 9.35
N LYS A 288 -22.62 -10.01 9.71
CA LYS A 288 -21.43 -9.77 10.54
C LYS A 288 -20.40 -8.94 9.76
N ALA A 289 -20.21 -9.24 8.48
CA ALA A 289 -19.33 -8.48 7.60
C ALA A 289 -19.86 -7.05 7.40
N LEU A 290 -21.16 -6.86 7.22
CA LEU A 290 -21.77 -5.53 7.11
C LEU A 290 -21.54 -4.69 8.37
N ALA A 291 -21.79 -5.27 9.55
CA ALA A 291 -21.56 -4.59 10.81
C ALA A 291 -20.07 -4.21 11.00
N ALA A 292 -19.16 -5.14 10.68
CA ALA A 292 -17.72 -4.91 10.73
C ALA A 292 -17.27 -3.80 9.75
N LEU A 293 -17.71 -3.87 8.50
CA LEU A 293 -17.41 -2.88 7.46
C LEU A 293 -17.88 -1.49 7.89
N ARG A 294 -19.13 -1.37 8.36
CA ARG A 294 -19.70 -0.09 8.80
C ARG A 294 -18.89 0.53 9.94
N GLY A 295 -18.50 -0.27 10.93
CA GLY A 295 -17.67 0.18 12.04
C GLY A 295 -16.27 0.63 11.60
N ASP A 296 -15.63 -0.13 10.71
CA ASP A 296 -14.31 0.22 10.17
C ASP A 296 -14.36 1.46 9.27
N ALA A 297 -15.30 1.52 8.33
CA ALA A 297 -15.47 2.63 7.39
C ALA A 297 -15.72 3.95 8.12
N THR A 298 -16.54 3.95 9.18
CA THR A 298 -16.79 5.16 9.99
C THR A 298 -15.50 5.74 10.60
N ARG A 299 -14.60 4.88 11.07
CA ARG A 299 -13.28 5.31 11.59
C ARG A 299 -12.36 5.72 10.46
N LEU A 300 -12.32 4.92 9.40
CA LEU A 300 -11.38 5.08 8.30
C LEU A 300 -11.67 6.33 7.47
N LEU A 301 -12.93 6.76 7.33
CA LEU A 301 -13.27 8.03 6.69
C LEU A 301 -12.58 9.24 7.36
N LYS A 302 -12.30 9.14 8.67
CA LYS A 302 -11.61 10.21 9.41
C LYS A 302 -10.09 10.13 9.26
N SER A 303 -9.52 8.93 9.21
CA SER A 303 -8.06 8.73 9.22
C SER A 303 -7.44 8.58 7.83
N LEU A 304 -8.15 8.03 6.84
CA LEU A 304 -7.65 7.82 5.49
C LEU A 304 -7.20 9.10 4.77
N PRO A 305 -7.85 10.28 4.93
CA PRO A 305 -7.34 11.54 4.37
C PRO A 305 -5.98 11.95 4.96
N GLN A 306 -5.67 11.52 6.18
CA GLN A 306 -4.44 11.87 6.90
C GLN A 306 -3.34 10.80 6.74
N LEU A 307 -3.67 9.64 6.16
CA LEU A 307 -2.72 8.54 6.01
C LEU A 307 -1.63 8.89 5.00
N ASP A 308 -0.37 8.77 5.41
CA ASP A 308 0.79 9.02 4.55
C ASP A 308 1.20 7.73 3.82
N PHE A 309 0.93 7.67 2.52
CA PHE A 309 1.29 6.54 1.66
C PHE A 309 2.75 6.61 1.15
N ARG A 310 3.53 7.62 1.54
CA ARG A 310 4.98 7.62 1.29
C ARG A 310 5.63 6.61 2.24
N PRO A 311 6.52 5.74 1.75
CA PRO A 311 7.35 4.86 2.58
C PRO A 311 7.97 5.58 3.77
N ALA A 312 8.10 4.92 4.92
CA ALA A 312 8.66 5.54 6.12
C ALA A 312 10.08 6.10 5.89
N GLY A 313 10.89 5.42 5.07
CA GLY A 313 12.23 5.90 4.67
C GLY A 313 12.23 7.19 3.84
N LEU A 314 11.07 7.63 3.32
CA LEU A 314 10.89 8.86 2.55
C LEU A 314 10.14 9.97 3.33
N GLN A 315 9.69 9.69 4.54
CA GLN A 315 9.02 10.69 5.37
C GLN A 315 10.06 11.70 5.89
N GLY A 316 9.69 12.98 5.90
CA GLY A 316 10.57 14.15 5.72
C GLY A 316 11.78 14.34 6.65
N ALA A 317 11.96 13.51 7.68
CA ALA A 317 13.13 13.54 8.56
C ALA A 317 14.25 12.55 8.15
N ALA A 318 13.97 11.56 7.30
CA ALA A 318 14.91 10.47 7.06
C ALA A 318 16.08 10.85 6.14
N VAL A 319 15.86 11.74 5.17
CA VAL A 319 16.87 12.13 4.17
C VAL A 319 17.43 13.53 4.41
N ALA A 320 16.59 14.43 4.93
CA ALA A 320 17.00 15.79 5.25
C ALA A 320 18.13 15.77 6.29
N GLY A 321 19.26 16.39 5.96
CA GLY A 321 20.42 16.45 6.84
C GLY A 321 21.36 15.25 6.79
N LEU A 322 21.05 14.15 6.07
CA LEU A 322 21.96 13.00 5.97
C LEU A 322 23.38 13.41 5.52
N ARG A 323 23.47 14.26 4.49
CA ARG A 323 24.77 14.75 4.00
C ARG A 323 25.54 15.51 5.07
N ALA A 324 24.87 16.38 5.82
CA ALA A 324 25.48 17.17 6.89
C ALA A 324 25.92 16.27 8.06
N ASP A 325 25.09 15.28 8.42
CA ASP A 325 25.42 14.30 9.44
C ASP A 325 26.64 13.47 9.10
N PHE A 326 26.74 12.97 7.87
CA PHE A 326 27.92 12.23 7.41
C PHE A 326 29.16 13.12 7.32
N ALA A 327 29.04 14.36 6.86
CA ALA A 327 30.14 15.31 6.86
C ALA A 327 30.71 15.54 8.28
N LYS A 328 29.83 15.68 9.27
CA LYS A 328 30.23 15.77 10.69
C LYS A 328 30.91 14.48 11.16
N LEU A 329 30.33 13.32 10.89
CA LEU A 329 30.91 12.04 11.30
C LEU A 329 32.26 11.76 10.65
N PHE A 330 32.45 12.16 9.39
CA PHE A 330 33.75 12.09 8.72
C PHE A 330 34.80 12.97 9.39
N ALA A 331 34.44 14.19 9.77
CA ALA A 331 35.35 15.09 10.49
C ALA A 331 35.74 14.51 11.86
N GLU A 332 34.81 13.86 12.57
CA GLU A 332 35.08 13.28 13.88
C GLU A 332 35.93 12.01 13.83
N ALA A 333 35.71 11.18 12.81
CA ALA A 333 36.43 9.91 12.59
C ALA A 333 37.82 10.10 11.96
N GLY A 334 38.06 11.16 11.17
CA GLY A 334 39.33 11.35 10.46
C GLY A 334 39.65 10.16 9.55
N ASP A 335 40.89 9.66 9.62
CA ASP A 335 41.39 8.54 8.82
C ASP A 335 40.67 7.22 9.14
N ALA A 336 40.09 7.08 10.34
CA ALA A 336 39.33 5.88 10.72
C ALA A 336 38.10 5.66 9.83
N ALA A 337 37.66 6.68 9.08
CA ALA A 337 36.56 6.62 8.13
C ALA A 337 36.92 5.93 6.80
N ASP A 338 38.20 5.81 6.45
CA ASP A 338 38.64 5.38 5.11
C ASP A 338 38.03 4.07 4.60
N PRO A 339 37.84 3.02 5.44
CA PRO A 339 37.21 1.78 4.98
C PRO A 339 35.78 1.93 4.48
N CYS A 340 35.06 2.97 4.89
CA CYS A 340 33.66 3.19 4.54
C CYS A 340 33.40 4.46 3.72
N ARG A 341 34.37 5.38 3.63
CA ARG A 341 34.24 6.70 3.00
C ARG A 341 33.72 6.62 1.56
N LYS A 342 34.42 5.88 0.69
CA LYS A 342 34.08 5.76 -0.74
C LYS A 342 32.64 5.29 -0.91
N ARG A 343 32.23 4.26 -0.16
CA ARG A 343 30.88 3.69 -0.26
C ARG A 343 29.79 4.65 0.20
N ILE A 344 30.03 5.38 1.30
CA ILE A 344 29.10 6.40 1.79
C ILE A 344 28.96 7.52 0.74
N GLU A 345 30.07 8.00 0.18
CA GLU A 345 30.05 9.05 -0.85
C GLU A 345 29.30 8.62 -2.12
N GLU A 346 29.50 7.39 -2.59
CA GLU A 346 28.75 6.80 -3.71
C GLU A 346 27.24 6.77 -3.43
N LEU A 347 26.83 6.31 -2.24
CA LEU A 347 25.42 6.24 -1.86
C LEU A 347 24.81 7.63 -1.70
N LEU A 348 25.53 8.56 -1.06
CA LEU A 348 25.10 9.94 -0.93
C LEU A 348 24.98 10.60 -2.31
N ALA A 349 25.89 10.36 -3.26
CA ALA A 349 25.80 10.92 -4.61
C ALA A 349 24.54 10.50 -5.38
N ARG A 350 23.98 9.31 -5.08
CA ARG A 350 22.71 8.82 -5.65
C ARG A 350 21.46 9.46 -5.03
N LEU A 351 21.58 10.08 -3.85
CA LEU A 351 20.43 10.69 -3.20
C LEU A 351 20.04 12.00 -3.88
N PRO A 352 18.73 12.21 -4.15
CA PRO A 352 18.23 13.48 -4.66
C PRO A 352 18.60 14.67 -3.77
N THR A 353 18.69 15.85 -4.37
CA THR A 353 18.79 17.10 -3.61
C THR A 353 17.39 17.52 -3.14
N GLY A 354 17.27 18.12 -1.95
CA GLY A 354 16.02 18.11 -1.14
C GLY A 354 14.73 18.64 -1.79
N THR A 355 14.78 19.31 -2.94
CA THR A 355 13.61 19.76 -3.71
C THR A 355 12.98 18.66 -4.59
N GLU A 356 13.66 17.53 -4.80
CA GLU A 356 13.24 16.47 -5.72
C GLU A 356 12.39 15.37 -5.05
N LEU A 357 12.29 15.38 -3.71
CA LEU A 357 11.54 14.39 -2.94
C LEU A 357 10.14 14.90 -2.58
N GLY A 358 9.11 14.12 -2.92
CA GLY A 358 7.85 14.12 -2.21
C GLY A 358 6.74 15.07 -2.70
N SER A 359 6.93 15.88 -3.74
CA SER A 359 5.84 16.73 -4.28
C SER A 359 5.20 16.20 -5.57
N ALA A 360 5.96 15.51 -6.43
CA ALA A 360 5.46 15.02 -7.71
C ALA A 360 5.92 13.59 -8.02
N LEU A 361 5.01 12.73 -8.49
CA LEU A 361 5.33 11.38 -8.98
C LEU A 361 6.34 11.38 -10.14
N ARG A 362 6.61 12.55 -10.75
CA ARG A 362 7.53 12.71 -11.89
C ARG A 362 8.95 12.23 -11.59
N ASN A 363 9.35 12.14 -10.32
CA ASN A 363 10.67 11.62 -9.93
C ASN A 363 10.60 10.40 -9.01
N TRP A 364 9.70 9.46 -9.31
CA TRP A 364 9.62 8.18 -8.57
C TRP A 364 10.94 7.39 -8.58
N LYS A 365 11.81 7.58 -9.59
CA LYS A 365 13.15 6.99 -9.64
C LYS A 365 14.07 7.54 -8.54
N ALA A 366 13.93 8.81 -8.17
CA ALA A 366 14.64 9.37 -7.02
C ALA A 366 14.11 8.80 -5.70
N GLU A 367 12.80 8.63 -5.55
CA GLU A 367 12.21 7.94 -4.38
C GLU A 367 12.81 6.53 -4.23
N ILE A 368 12.89 5.77 -5.32
CA ILE A 368 13.54 4.46 -5.35
C ILE A 368 15.01 4.53 -4.95
N SER A 369 15.76 5.49 -5.50
CA SER A 369 17.19 5.62 -5.20
C SER A 369 17.43 5.85 -3.72
N VAL A 370 16.56 6.62 -3.06
CA VAL A 370 16.58 6.76 -1.60
C VAL A 370 16.24 5.45 -0.90
N LEU A 371 15.17 4.77 -1.29
CA LEU A 371 14.76 3.50 -0.64
C LEU A 371 15.84 2.43 -0.72
N GLU A 372 16.59 2.37 -1.81
CA GLU A 372 17.71 1.44 -1.97
C GLU A 372 18.94 1.83 -1.14
N ALA A 373 19.26 3.13 -1.09
CA ALA A 373 20.46 3.60 -0.40
C ALA A 373 20.26 3.69 1.13
N ALA A 374 19.04 3.97 1.59
CA ALA A 374 18.76 4.29 2.99
C ALA A 374 19.16 3.18 3.98
N PRO A 375 18.83 1.88 3.78
CA PRO A 375 19.21 0.83 4.72
C PRO A 375 20.73 0.72 4.89
N GLU A 376 21.48 0.79 3.79
CA GLU A 376 22.94 0.70 3.83
C GLU A 376 23.56 1.95 4.45
N LEU A 377 23.05 3.14 4.12
CA LEU A 377 23.47 4.39 4.76
C LEU A 377 23.23 4.35 6.28
N GLN A 378 22.10 3.82 6.76
CA GLN A 378 21.88 3.68 8.20
C GLN A 378 22.90 2.74 8.86
N ARG A 379 23.22 1.61 8.22
CA ARG A 379 24.28 0.69 8.71
C ARG A 379 25.64 1.38 8.77
N LEU A 380 26.03 2.05 7.69
CA LEU A 380 27.31 2.76 7.58
C LEU A 380 27.41 3.95 8.55
N ARG A 381 26.29 4.61 8.84
CA ARG A 381 26.23 5.67 9.85
C ARG A 381 26.60 5.16 11.24
N TRP A 382 26.09 3.98 11.62
CA TRP A 382 26.46 3.36 12.89
C TRP A 382 27.92 2.91 12.92
N GLU A 383 28.40 2.30 11.84
CA GLU A 383 29.82 1.92 11.73
C GLU A 383 30.74 3.13 11.87
N LEU A 384 30.42 4.23 11.18
CA LEU A 384 31.20 5.46 11.24
C LEU A 384 31.12 6.14 12.63
N ARG A 385 29.98 6.07 13.32
CA ARG A 385 29.84 6.54 14.72
C ARG A 385 30.76 5.77 15.67
N ILE A 386 30.82 4.45 15.55
CA ILE A 386 31.72 3.61 16.37
C ILE A 386 33.18 4.00 16.10
N ARG A 387 33.55 4.14 14.81
CA ARG A 387 34.89 4.58 14.41
C ARG A 387 35.25 5.96 14.97
N ALA A 388 34.31 6.92 14.90
CA ALA A 388 34.48 8.25 15.47
C ALA A 388 34.66 8.23 17.00
N LEU A 389 33.94 7.35 17.71
CA LEU A 389 34.11 7.17 19.16
C LEU A 389 35.49 6.59 19.51
N LEU A 390 35.93 5.56 18.79
CA LEU A 390 37.25 4.96 19.01
C LEU A 390 38.39 5.95 18.74
N ALA A 391 38.34 6.67 17.62
CA ALA A 391 39.34 7.68 17.26
C ALA A 391 39.42 8.84 18.28
N ARG A 392 38.33 9.14 19.00
CA ARG A 392 38.37 10.10 20.12
C ARG A 392 39.07 9.52 21.34
N GLY A 393 38.85 8.25 21.64
CA GLY A 393 39.52 7.54 22.74
C GLY A 393 41.04 7.54 22.57
N ASP A 394 41.51 7.22 21.37
CA ASP A 394 42.94 7.17 21.06
C ASP A 394 43.64 8.54 21.15
N ARG A 395 42.91 9.65 20.89
CA ARG A 395 43.42 11.01 21.04
C ARG A 395 43.51 11.50 22.49
N MET A 396 42.85 10.82 23.42
CA MET A 396 42.86 11.18 24.85
C MET A 396 43.94 10.43 25.64
N GLN A 397 44.58 9.43 25.03
CA GLN A 397 45.76 8.73 25.54
C GLN A 397 47.02 9.42 25.02
#